data_AF-A0A1I3BEC9-F1
#
_entry.id   AF-A0A1I3BEC9-F1
#
_cell.length_a   1.000
_cell.length_b   1.000
_cell.length_c   1.000
_cell.angle_alpha   90.00
_cell.angle_beta   90.00
_cell.angle_gamma   90.00
#
_symmetry.space_group_name_H-M   'P 1'
#
loop_
_entity.id
_entity.type
_entity.pdbx_description
1 polymer ?
#
loop_
_entity_poly.entity_id
_entity_poly.type
_entity_poly.pdbx_seq_one_letter_code
_entity_poly.pdbx_strand_id
1 'polypeptide(L)'
;MKSLAVSTALLLSLTLVGCSDVEDLARDTASDAACSVARTAMEEASDQAKQAVEELNADPQAARRELSALRDTLQALEGRVDGETGGKITEAREALDKLVEQADAARDGTPVDDQAVADAEAELDTAVEDFANLC
;
A
#
# COMPACT_ATOMS: atom_id res chain seq x y z
N MET A 1 -38.95 49.03 24.71
CA MET A 1 -37.77 49.46 23.93
C MET A 1 -36.92 48.20 23.77
N LYS A 2 -37.13 47.33 22.77
CA LYS A 2 -36.62 47.35 21.38
C LYS A 2 -35.10 47.54 21.30
N SER A 3 -34.46 46.62 20.56
CA SER A 3 -33.07 46.64 20.01
C SER A 3 -32.01 45.89 20.83
N LEU A 4 -31.14 45.02 20.31
CA LEU A 4 -30.83 44.56 18.95
C LEU A 4 -30.12 43.20 19.03
N ALA A 5 -30.52 42.26 18.18
CA ALA A 5 -29.74 41.08 17.83
C ALA A 5 -28.55 41.51 16.95
N VAL A 6 -27.35 41.03 17.25
CA VAL A 6 -26.20 41.12 16.34
C VAL A 6 -25.92 39.71 15.84
N SER A 7 -26.51 39.39 14.69
CA SER A 7 -26.15 38.25 13.88
C SER A 7 -24.84 38.57 13.14
N THR A 8 -23.76 37.90 13.52
CA THR A 8 -22.50 37.94 12.78
C THR A 8 -22.65 37.08 11.53
N ALA A 9 -23.20 37.66 10.47
CA ALA A 9 -23.22 37.03 9.14
C ALA A 9 -21.82 37.19 8.53
N LEU A 10 -21.02 36.12 8.59
CA LEU A 10 -19.82 35.96 7.77
C LEU A 10 -20.28 35.73 6.31
N LEU A 11 -20.50 36.84 5.60
CA LEU A 11 -20.64 36.87 4.16
C LEU A 11 -19.26 36.65 3.53
N LEU A 12 -18.88 35.39 3.41
CA LEU A 12 -17.83 34.95 2.49
C LEU A 12 -18.39 35.02 1.07
N SER A 13 -18.41 36.22 0.51
CA SER A 13 -18.55 36.44 -0.93
C SER A 13 -17.25 36.02 -1.63
N LEU A 14 -17.06 34.71 -1.77
CA LEU A 14 -16.19 34.12 -2.76
C LEU A 14 -16.86 34.33 -4.13
N THR A 15 -16.39 35.33 -4.85
CA THR A 15 -16.64 35.44 -6.29
C THR A 15 -16.05 34.19 -6.94
N LEU A 16 -16.93 33.30 -7.44
CA LEU A 16 -16.58 32.09 -8.18
C LEU A 16 -15.76 32.44 -9.42
N VAL A 17 -14.44 32.53 -9.25
CA VAL A 17 -13.46 32.42 -10.32
C VAL A 17 -13.03 30.95 -10.29
N GLY A 18 -13.50 30.18 -11.28
CA GLY A 18 -13.03 28.82 -11.62
C GLY A 18 -12.86 27.83 -10.46
N CYS A 19 -13.93 27.13 -10.07
CA CYS A 19 -13.83 26.04 -9.07
C CYS A 19 -13.04 24.81 -9.56
N SER A 20 -12.64 24.75 -10.84
CA SER A 20 -11.83 23.66 -11.39
C SER A 20 -10.42 23.65 -10.78
N ASP A 21 -9.76 24.82 -10.69
CA ASP A 21 -8.38 24.90 -10.19
C ASP A 21 -8.24 24.51 -8.70
N VAL A 22 -9.27 24.77 -7.89
CA VAL A 22 -9.28 24.38 -6.46
C VAL A 22 -9.58 22.89 -6.29
N GLU A 23 -10.45 22.33 -7.13
CA GLU A 23 -10.77 20.90 -7.11
C GLU A 23 -9.58 20.07 -7.63
N ASP A 24 -8.89 20.54 -8.67
CA ASP A 24 -7.65 19.95 -9.18
C ASP A 24 -6.51 20.06 -8.16
N LEU A 25 -6.32 21.22 -7.50
CA LEU A 25 -5.34 21.35 -6.40
C LEU A 25 -5.65 20.45 -5.20
N ALA A 26 -6.93 20.30 -4.83
CA ALA A 26 -7.34 19.41 -3.75
C ALA A 26 -7.14 17.93 -4.13
N ARG A 27 -7.36 17.59 -5.41
CA ARG A 27 -7.15 16.24 -5.94
C ARG A 27 -5.67 15.88 -6.03
N ASP A 28 -4.81 16.78 -6.46
CA ASP A 28 -3.36 16.59 -6.46
C ASP A 28 -2.83 16.41 -5.03
N THR A 29 -3.25 17.26 -4.09
CA THR A 29 -2.86 17.13 -2.68
C THR A 29 -3.36 15.82 -2.04
N ALA A 30 -4.58 15.39 -2.40
CA ALA A 30 -5.13 14.13 -1.93
C ALA A 30 -4.41 12.92 -2.54
N SER A 31 -4.02 13.00 -3.81
CA SER A 31 -3.21 11.98 -4.50
C SER A 31 -1.84 11.85 -3.86
N ASP A 32 -1.13 12.95 -3.58
CA ASP A 32 0.19 12.94 -2.91
C ASP A 32 0.11 12.30 -1.52
N ALA A 33 -0.93 12.64 -0.75
CA ALA A 33 -1.14 12.06 0.59
C ALA A 33 -1.47 10.55 0.51
N ALA A 34 -2.30 10.14 -0.45
CA ALA A 34 -2.61 8.74 -0.69
C ALA A 34 -1.37 7.96 -1.13
N CYS A 35 -0.55 8.56 -2.00
CA CYS A 35 0.71 8.01 -2.49
C CYS A 35 1.72 7.83 -1.36
N SER A 36 1.89 8.83 -0.50
CA SER A 36 2.77 8.69 0.67
C SER A 36 2.33 7.56 1.60
N VAL A 37 1.03 7.42 1.87
CA VAL A 37 0.51 6.35 2.74
C VAL A 37 0.69 4.97 2.10
N ALA A 38 0.36 4.85 0.81
CA ALA A 38 0.50 3.59 0.10
C ALA A 38 1.97 3.19 -0.05
N ARG A 39 2.86 4.15 -0.28
CA ARG A 39 4.31 3.93 -0.29
C ARG A 39 4.82 3.39 1.04
N THR A 40 4.44 4.02 2.16
CA THR A 40 4.83 3.53 3.49
C THR A 40 4.32 2.11 3.71
N ALA A 41 3.09 1.80 3.32
CA ALA A 41 2.56 0.45 3.46
C ALA A 41 3.28 -0.59 2.57
N MET A 42 3.71 -0.20 1.37
CA MET A 42 4.53 -1.04 0.48
C MET A 42 5.93 -1.29 1.05
N GLU A 43 6.58 -0.26 1.57
CA GLU A 43 7.88 -0.36 2.26
C GLU A 43 7.78 -1.24 3.51
N GLU A 44 6.79 -1.00 4.37
CA GLU A 44 6.52 -1.82 5.57
C GLU A 44 6.22 -3.28 5.22
N ALA A 45 5.52 -3.53 4.10
CA ALA A 45 5.23 -4.88 3.63
C ALA A 45 6.49 -5.60 3.15
N SER A 46 7.41 -4.92 2.44
CA SER A 46 8.70 -5.51 2.06
C SER A 46 9.54 -5.85 3.30
N ASP A 47 9.66 -4.93 4.25
CA ASP A 47 10.46 -5.15 5.47
C ASP A 47 9.91 -6.29 6.34
N GLN A 48 8.58 -6.41 6.46
CA GLN A 48 7.94 -7.51 7.18
C GLN A 48 8.03 -8.83 6.41
N ALA A 49 7.96 -8.80 5.08
CA ALA A 49 8.13 -10.01 4.27
C ALA A 49 9.53 -10.61 4.44
N LYS A 50 10.58 -9.78 4.46
CA LYS A 50 11.97 -10.19 4.73
C LYS A 50 12.10 -10.87 6.09
N GLN A 51 11.48 -10.31 7.13
CA GLN A 51 11.46 -10.92 8.47
C GLN A 51 10.73 -12.27 8.46
N ALA A 52 9.58 -12.37 7.81
CA ALA A 52 8.84 -13.63 7.70
C ALA A 52 9.59 -14.69 6.89
N VAL A 53 10.37 -14.29 5.88
CA VAL A 53 11.25 -15.16 5.09
C VAL A 53 12.34 -15.80 5.96
N GLU A 54 12.95 -15.04 6.88
CA GLU A 54 13.94 -15.59 7.83
C GLU A 54 13.34 -16.72 8.71
N GLU A 55 12.02 -16.69 8.95
CA GLU A 55 11.31 -17.69 9.74
C GLU A 55 10.84 -18.92 8.94
N LEU A 56 10.96 -18.93 7.60
CA LEU A 56 10.42 -20.01 6.74
C LEU A 56 10.86 -21.41 7.15
N ASN A 57 12.11 -21.57 7.59
CA ASN A 57 12.65 -22.86 8.02
C ASN A 57 12.43 -23.16 9.51
N ALA A 58 12.18 -22.14 10.33
CA ALA A 58 12.04 -22.26 11.78
C ALA A 58 10.57 -22.44 12.20
N ASP A 59 9.67 -21.63 11.65
CA ASP A 59 8.22 -21.72 11.83
C ASP A 59 7.49 -21.37 10.51
N PRO A 60 7.36 -22.35 9.59
CA PRO A 60 6.65 -22.17 8.33
C PRO A 60 5.20 -21.68 8.52
N GLN A 61 4.55 -22.03 9.64
CA GLN A 61 3.16 -21.65 9.90
C GLN A 61 3.03 -20.20 10.35
N ALA A 62 3.99 -19.68 11.12
CA ALA A 62 4.10 -18.25 11.41
C ALA A 62 4.37 -17.45 10.13
N ALA A 63 5.43 -17.80 9.39
CA ALA A 63 5.80 -17.14 8.14
C ALA A 63 4.62 -17.06 7.15
N ARG A 64 3.92 -18.17 6.91
CA ARG A 64 2.74 -18.20 6.04
C ARG A 64 1.65 -17.22 6.46
N ARG A 65 1.35 -17.15 7.76
CA ARG A 65 0.28 -16.27 8.29
C ARG A 65 0.65 -14.81 8.11
N GLU A 66 1.90 -14.46 8.38
CA GLU A 66 2.40 -13.10 8.23
C GLU A 66 2.40 -12.67 6.77
N LEU A 67 3.01 -13.46 5.88
CA LEU A 67 3.03 -13.19 4.43
C LEU A 67 1.61 -13.07 3.84
N SER A 68 0.68 -13.93 4.27
CA SER A 68 -0.73 -13.83 3.85
C SER A 68 -1.39 -12.52 4.33
N ALA A 69 -1.09 -12.08 5.56
CA ALA A 69 -1.64 -10.84 6.10
C ALA A 69 -1.09 -9.60 5.38
N LEU A 70 0.19 -9.63 4.98
CA LEU A 70 0.81 -8.58 4.15
C LEU A 70 0.13 -8.51 2.78
N ARG A 71 -0.08 -9.65 2.13
CA ARG A 71 -0.79 -9.71 0.84
C ARG A 71 -2.19 -9.15 0.95
N ASP A 72 -2.93 -9.52 1.99
CA ASP A 72 -4.30 -9.03 2.22
C ASP A 72 -4.33 -7.52 2.49
N THR A 73 -3.30 -7.00 3.17
CA THR A 73 -3.11 -5.56 3.38
C THR A 73 -2.90 -4.82 2.06
N LEU A 74 -2.01 -5.33 1.21
CA LEU A 74 -1.78 -4.78 -0.13
C LEU A 74 -3.03 -4.88 -1.02
N GLN A 75 -3.79 -5.97 -0.93
CA GLN A 75 -5.06 -6.11 -1.65
C GLN A 75 -6.06 -5.01 -1.29
N ALA A 76 -6.10 -4.60 -0.02
CA ALA A 76 -6.97 -3.52 0.43
C ALA A 76 -6.53 -2.14 -0.09
N LEU A 77 -5.25 -1.98 -0.46
CA LEU A 77 -4.71 -0.78 -1.08
C LEU A 77 -4.97 -0.74 -2.58
N GLU A 78 -4.87 -1.88 -3.28
CA GLU A 78 -5.12 -1.96 -4.73
C GLU A 78 -6.50 -1.40 -5.12
N GLY A 79 -7.53 -1.66 -4.31
CA GLY A 79 -8.88 -1.11 -4.55
C GLY A 79 -9.01 0.40 -4.36
N ARG A 80 -7.92 1.10 -4.01
CA ARG A 80 -7.88 2.56 -3.75
C ARG A 80 -6.93 3.30 -4.68
N VAL A 81 -6.11 2.60 -5.46
CA VAL A 81 -5.12 3.20 -6.34
C VAL A 81 -5.31 2.64 -7.74
N ASP A 82 -5.61 3.52 -8.70
CA ASP A 82 -5.87 3.14 -10.08
C ASP A 82 -4.60 3.23 -10.94
N GLY A 83 -4.62 2.59 -12.11
CA GLY A 83 -3.60 2.74 -13.14
C GLY A 83 -2.29 2.02 -12.81
N GLU A 84 -1.16 2.62 -13.21
CA GLU A 84 0.16 2.00 -13.13
C GLU A 84 0.58 1.73 -11.67
N THR A 85 0.26 2.66 -10.76
CA THR A 85 0.49 2.54 -9.33
C THR A 85 -0.27 1.36 -8.71
N GLY A 86 -1.53 1.14 -9.15
CA GLY A 86 -2.30 -0.05 -8.77
C GLY A 86 -1.66 -1.35 -9.28
N GLY A 87 -1.13 -1.33 -10.51
CA GLY A 87 -0.38 -2.45 -11.08
C GLY A 87 0.85 -2.86 -10.25
N LYS A 88 1.57 -1.90 -9.69
CA LYS A 88 2.71 -2.18 -8.79
C LYS A 88 2.29 -2.81 -7.46
N ILE A 89 1.10 -2.47 -6.94
CA ILE A 89 0.53 -3.18 -5.79
C ILE A 89 0.20 -4.63 -6.18
N THR A 90 -0.35 -4.87 -7.37
CA THR A 90 -0.61 -6.24 -7.86
C THR A 90 0.69 -7.04 -7.96
N GLU A 91 1.75 -6.49 -8.55
CA GLU A 91 3.06 -7.14 -8.66
C GLU A 91 3.65 -7.51 -7.28
N ALA A 92 3.59 -6.60 -6.31
CA ALA A 92 4.03 -6.88 -4.94
C ALA A 92 3.21 -8.01 -4.27
N ARG A 93 1.90 -8.08 -4.53
CA ARG A 93 1.05 -9.17 -4.02
C ARG A 93 1.41 -10.52 -4.62
N GLU A 94 1.71 -10.56 -5.92
CA GLU A 94 2.14 -11.79 -6.59
C GLU A 94 3.48 -12.31 -6.03
N ALA A 95 4.41 -11.41 -5.74
CA ALA A 95 5.65 -11.75 -5.05
C ALA A 95 5.39 -12.34 -3.65
N LEU A 96 4.48 -11.73 -2.86
CA LEU A 96 4.07 -12.27 -1.56
C LEU A 96 3.38 -13.64 -1.69
N ASP A 97 2.54 -13.86 -2.70
CA ASP A 97 1.92 -15.17 -2.95
C ASP A 97 2.98 -16.25 -3.22
N LYS A 98 4.05 -15.94 -3.98
CA LYS A 98 5.18 -16.86 -4.16
C LYS A 98 5.87 -17.21 -2.84
N LEU A 99 6.07 -16.23 -1.95
CA LEU A 99 6.63 -16.49 -0.61
C LEU A 99 5.68 -17.33 0.26
N VAL A 100 4.36 -17.11 0.17
CA VAL A 100 3.35 -17.95 0.83
C VAL A 100 3.42 -19.40 0.34
N GLU A 101 3.61 -19.61 -0.96
CA GLU A 101 3.80 -20.95 -1.54
C GLU A 101 5.02 -21.66 -0.95
N GLN A 102 6.14 -20.95 -0.75
CA GLN A 102 7.33 -21.49 -0.10
C GLN A 102 7.07 -21.86 1.37
N ALA A 103 6.31 -21.03 2.09
CA ALA A 103 5.90 -21.32 3.47
C ALA A 103 4.98 -22.55 3.55
N ASP A 104 4.05 -22.69 2.61
CA ASP A 104 3.16 -23.86 2.49
C ASP A 104 3.97 -25.14 2.16
N ALA A 105 4.93 -25.06 1.24
CA ALA A 105 5.83 -26.16 0.90
C ALA A 105 6.64 -26.61 2.12
N ALA A 106 7.26 -25.68 2.85
CA ALA A 106 8.02 -25.94 4.06
C ALA A 106 7.17 -26.60 5.16
N ARG A 107 5.94 -26.10 5.37
CA ARG A 107 4.98 -26.71 6.31
C ARG A 107 4.68 -28.16 5.95
N ASP A 108 4.54 -28.45 4.66
CA ASP A 108 4.22 -29.79 4.15
C ASP A 108 5.47 -30.72 4.12
N GLY A 109 6.61 -30.25 4.63
CA GLY A 109 7.86 -31.00 4.72
C GLY A 109 8.68 -31.00 3.43
N THR A 110 8.31 -30.16 2.47
CA THR A 110 9.08 -29.93 1.24
C THR A 110 10.17 -28.91 1.52
N PRO A 111 11.43 -29.12 1.09
CA PRO A 111 12.47 -28.11 1.24
C PRO A 111 12.07 -26.80 0.56
N VAL A 112 12.38 -25.68 1.21
CA VAL A 112 12.24 -24.33 0.63
C VAL A 112 13.17 -24.22 -0.58
N ASP A 113 12.69 -23.61 -1.65
CA ASP A 113 13.52 -23.24 -2.78
C ASP A 113 14.12 -21.85 -2.54
N ASP A 114 15.38 -21.82 -2.08
CA ASP A 114 16.10 -20.58 -1.75
C ASP A 114 16.19 -19.63 -2.96
N GLN A 115 16.23 -20.15 -4.19
CA GLN A 115 16.25 -19.30 -5.38
C GLN A 115 14.87 -18.68 -5.61
N ALA A 116 13.79 -19.45 -5.45
CA ALA A 116 12.44 -18.93 -5.59
C ALA A 116 12.12 -17.87 -4.52
N VAL A 117 12.63 -18.06 -3.30
CA VAL A 117 12.54 -17.04 -2.23
C VAL A 117 13.28 -15.77 -2.64
N ALA A 118 14.54 -15.88 -3.05
CA ALA A 118 15.35 -14.71 -3.44
C ALA A 118 14.75 -13.97 -4.65
N ASP A 119 14.22 -14.70 -5.63
CA ASP A 119 13.55 -14.12 -6.79
C ASP A 119 12.27 -13.35 -6.37
N ALA A 120 11.46 -13.93 -5.48
CA ALA A 120 10.26 -13.27 -4.97
C ALA A 120 10.58 -12.05 -4.10
N GLU A 121 11.62 -12.08 -3.26
CA GLU A 121 12.09 -10.90 -2.53
C GLU A 121 12.55 -9.78 -3.48
N ALA A 122 13.29 -10.12 -4.54
CA ALA A 122 13.75 -9.15 -5.52
C ALA A 122 12.58 -8.54 -6.34
N GLU A 123 11.59 -9.35 -6.69
CA GLU A 123 10.36 -8.86 -7.34
C GLU A 123 9.57 -7.93 -6.42
N LEU A 124 9.43 -8.27 -5.14
CA LEU A 124 8.77 -7.42 -4.15
C LEU A 124 9.50 -6.08 -4.01
N ASP A 125 10.82 -6.09 -3.85
CA ASP A 125 11.63 -4.87 -3.75
C ASP A 125 11.53 -4.01 -5.02
N THR A 126 11.56 -4.64 -6.20
CA THR A 126 11.38 -3.93 -7.48
C THR A 126 10.00 -3.28 -7.57
N ALA A 127 8.95 -3.98 -7.17
CA ALA A 127 7.59 -3.43 -7.19
C ALA A 127 7.43 -2.25 -6.22
N VAL A 128 8.07 -2.31 -5.05
CA VAL A 128 8.10 -1.20 -4.07
C VAL A 128 8.86 0.01 -4.61
N GLU A 129 10.04 -0.20 -5.21
CA GLU A 129 10.83 0.88 -5.82
C GLU A 129 10.08 1.54 -6.98
N ASP A 130 9.52 0.74 -7.88
CA ASP A 130 8.72 1.23 -9.00
C ASP A 130 7.49 1.99 -8.51
N PHE A 131 6.77 1.46 -7.51
CA PHE A 131 5.64 2.17 -6.89
C PHE A 131 6.08 3.54 -6.36
N ALA A 132 7.21 3.60 -5.64
CA ALA A 132 7.74 4.83 -5.09
C ALA A 132 8.16 5.85 -6.17
N ASN A 133 8.58 5.39 -7.35
CA ASN A 133 8.94 6.26 -8.48
C ASN A 133 7.72 6.83 -9.20
N LEU A 134 6.53 6.22 -9.04
CA LEU A 134 5.28 6.65 -9.66
C LEU A 134 4.47 7.63 -8.82
N CYS A 135 4.84 7.84 -7.55
CA CYS A 135 4.01 8.50 -6.54
C CYS A 135 4.37 9.96 -6.18
#